data_AF-A0A2E0XMI3-F1
#
_entry.id   AF-A0A2E0XMI3-F1
#
_cell.length_a   1.000
_cell.length_b   1.000
_cell.length_c   1.000
_cell.angle_alpha   90.00
_cell.angle_beta   90.00
_cell.angle_gamma   90.00
#
_symmetry.space_group_name_H-M   'P 1'
#
loop_
_entity.id
_entity.type
_entity.pdbx_description
1 polymer ?
#
loop_
_entity_poly.entity_id
_entity_poly.type
_entity_poly.pdbx_seq_one_letter_code
_entity_poly.pdbx_strand_id
1 'polypeptide(L)'
;MSFGITKTIPQSRGIAAVNALYDGSINEFEFHMAGNPSKLSVGDYVYTIFQDQLVGRLKIKSLICGATNPDSGKPRTLILVTAPGQRLEIPIPRKGHRGTRYYDGRDWSKFEGTPFLV
;
A
#
# COMPACT_ATOMS: atom_id res chain seq x y z
N MET A 1 3.37 -16.22 -0.27
CA MET A 1 4.16 -15.16 0.42
C MET A 1 3.52 -13.82 0.12
N SER A 2 3.37 -12.97 1.12
CA SER A 2 2.62 -11.71 1.10
C SER A 2 3.56 -10.48 1.06
N PHE A 3 4.66 -10.57 0.30
CA PHE A 3 5.71 -9.54 0.26
C PHE A 3 5.23 -8.23 -0.37
N GLY A 4 5.87 -7.12 0.01
CA GLY A 4 5.62 -5.82 -0.60
C GLY A 4 6.27 -4.65 0.13
N ILE A 5 5.55 -3.52 0.14
CA ILE A 5 5.96 -2.28 0.80
C ILE A 5 4.83 -1.72 1.64
N THR A 6 5.17 -0.90 2.64
CA THR A 6 4.21 -0.09 3.38
C THR A 6 4.25 1.37 2.93
N LYS A 7 3.08 2.00 2.83
CA LYS A 7 2.87 3.42 2.53
C LYS A 7 1.92 4.02 3.57
N THR A 8 2.31 5.14 4.15
CA THR A 8 1.42 5.89 5.05
C THR A 8 0.58 6.85 4.23
N ILE A 9 -0.75 6.75 4.35
CA ILE A 9 -1.70 7.71 3.79
C ILE A 9 -1.78 8.89 4.77
N PRO A 10 -1.47 10.13 4.33
CA PRO A 10 -1.57 11.30 5.19
C PRO A 10 -2.98 11.48 5.76
N GLN A 11 -3.08 11.89 7.03
CA GLN A 11 -4.39 12.16 7.64
C GLN A 11 -5.20 13.22 6.89
N SER A 12 -4.52 14.18 6.25
CA SER A 12 -5.14 15.23 5.43
C SER A 12 -5.87 14.70 4.19
N ARG A 13 -5.59 13.48 3.72
CA ARG A 13 -6.38 12.83 2.65
C ARG A 13 -7.79 12.43 3.11
N GLY A 14 -8.01 12.29 4.41
CA GLY A 14 -9.28 11.91 5.00
C GLY A 14 -9.64 10.43 4.82
N ILE A 15 -10.59 9.96 5.63
CA ILE A 15 -11.04 8.56 5.64
C ILE A 15 -11.75 8.16 4.34
N ALA A 16 -12.46 9.09 3.69
CA ALA A 16 -13.16 8.83 2.43
C ALA A 16 -12.19 8.39 1.31
N ALA A 17 -11.03 9.04 1.21
CA ALA A 17 -9.99 8.66 0.25
C ALA A 17 -9.39 7.28 0.55
N VAL A 18 -9.29 6.91 1.84
CA VAL A 18 -8.85 5.56 2.24
C VAL A 18 -9.92 4.54 1.86
N ASN A 19 -11.20 4.82 2.10
CA ASN A 19 -12.30 3.91 1.80
C ASN A 19 -12.44 3.65 0.30
N ALA A 20 -12.25 4.67 -0.54
CA ALA A 20 -12.27 4.53 -2.00
C ALA A 20 -11.30 3.46 -2.51
N LEU A 21 -10.16 3.26 -1.84
CA LEU A 21 -9.19 2.21 -2.20
C LEU A 21 -9.73 0.78 -2.04
N TYR A 22 -10.83 0.59 -1.31
CA TYR A 22 -11.32 -0.72 -0.86
C TYR A 22 -12.80 -0.98 -1.14
N ASP A 23 -13.61 0.06 -1.36
CA ASP A 23 -15.05 -0.06 -1.56
C ASP A 23 -15.47 -0.24 -3.03
N GLY A 24 -14.51 -0.18 -3.96
CA GLY A 24 -14.74 -0.33 -5.40
C GLY A 24 -15.07 0.98 -6.12
N SER A 25 -14.99 2.12 -5.44
CA SER A 25 -15.23 3.44 -6.05
C SER A 25 -14.18 3.82 -7.11
N ILE A 26 -12.99 3.23 -7.03
CA ILE A 26 -11.92 3.42 -8.01
C ILE A 26 -11.33 2.08 -8.44
N ASN A 27 -10.79 2.04 -9.65
CA ASN A 27 -10.18 0.84 -10.23
C ASN A 27 -8.67 0.76 -10.03
N GLU A 28 -8.01 1.92 -9.90
CA GLU A 28 -6.56 2.02 -9.80
C GLU A 28 -6.14 3.19 -8.92
N PHE A 29 -4.96 3.08 -8.33
CA PHE A 29 -4.35 4.15 -7.57
C PHE A 29 -2.85 4.18 -7.81
N GLU A 30 -2.26 5.37 -7.77
CA GLU A 30 -0.82 5.58 -7.95
C GLU A 30 -0.14 5.94 -6.63
N PHE A 31 0.87 5.16 -6.25
CA PHE A 31 1.79 5.48 -5.16
C PHE A 31 3.15 5.89 -5.68
N HIS A 32 3.82 6.78 -4.94
CA HIS A 32 5.18 7.21 -5.27
C HIS A 32 6.21 6.60 -4.31
N MET A 33 7.31 6.14 -4.87
CA MET A 33 8.51 5.72 -4.16
C MET A 33 9.71 6.54 -4.64
N ALA A 34 10.57 6.96 -3.72
CA ALA A 34 11.82 7.61 -4.07
C ALA A 34 12.83 6.57 -4.59
N GLY A 35 13.52 6.90 -5.69
CA GLY A 35 14.46 5.98 -6.33
C GLY A 35 13.79 4.77 -6.97
N ASN A 36 14.60 3.77 -7.31
CA ASN A 36 14.16 2.52 -7.95
C ASN A 36 14.03 1.40 -6.90
N PRO A 37 12.98 0.57 -6.96
CA PRO A 37 12.86 -0.57 -6.07
C PRO A 37 13.93 -1.62 -6.39
N SER A 38 14.57 -2.15 -5.34
CA SER A 38 15.58 -3.23 -5.48
C SER A 38 15.00 -4.64 -5.32
N LYS A 39 13.82 -4.77 -4.71
CA LYS A 39 13.19 -6.07 -4.37
C LYS A 39 11.70 -6.16 -4.74
N LEU A 40 11.09 -5.06 -5.18
CA LEU A 40 9.65 -5.00 -5.43
C LEU A 40 9.35 -5.43 -6.86
N SER A 41 8.35 -6.29 -7.02
CA SER A 41 7.91 -6.83 -8.30
C SER A 41 6.42 -6.59 -8.53
N VAL A 42 5.99 -6.70 -9.80
CA VAL A 42 4.57 -6.76 -10.13
C VAL A 42 3.96 -8.00 -9.47
N GLY A 43 2.77 -7.85 -8.89
CA GLY A 43 2.11 -8.91 -8.12
C GLY A 43 2.36 -8.86 -6.61
N ASP A 44 3.39 -8.14 -6.15
CA ASP A 44 3.58 -7.80 -4.74
C ASP A 44 2.50 -6.80 -4.26
N TYR A 45 2.56 -6.41 -2.98
CA TYR A 45 1.54 -5.57 -2.36
C TYR A 45 2.03 -4.20 -1.90
N VAL A 46 1.14 -3.21 -1.98
CA VAL A 46 1.24 -1.97 -1.21
C VAL A 46 0.32 -2.06 -0.01
N TYR A 47 0.92 -2.17 1.16
CA TYR A 47 0.27 -2.13 2.45
C TYR A 47 0.06 -0.69 2.89
N THR A 48 -1.17 -0.32 3.22
CA THR A 48 -1.49 1.07 3.57
C THR A 48 -1.61 1.22 5.07
N ILE A 49 -0.95 2.23 5.60
CA ILE A 49 -1.07 2.66 7.00
C ILE A 49 -1.87 3.96 7.04
N PHE A 50 -2.88 4.04 7.89
CA PHE A 50 -3.64 5.24 8.16
C PHE A 50 -3.86 5.37 9.68
N GLN A 51 -3.62 6.57 10.24
CA GLN A 51 -3.73 6.81 11.69
C GLN A 51 -2.96 5.78 12.55
N ASP A 52 -1.72 5.48 12.18
CA ASP A 52 -0.87 4.46 12.85
C ASP A 52 -1.49 3.05 12.91
N GLN A 53 -2.35 2.72 11.94
CA GLN A 53 -2.93 1.41 11.77
C GLN A 53 -2.73 0.89 10.34
N LEU A 54 -2.35 -0.38 10.21
CA LEU A 54 -2.40 -1.11 8.96
C LEU A 54 -3.86 -1.39 8.62
N VAL A 55 -4.36 -0.82 7.52
CA VAL A 55 -5.80 -0.91 7.17
C VAL A 55 -6.09 -1.87 6.02
N GLY A 56 -5.11 -2.17 5.18
CA GLY A 56 -5.34 -2.96 3.97
C GLY A 56 -4.09 -3.13 3.12
N ARG A 57 -4.28 -3.81 1.99
CA ARG A 57 -3.26 -3.96 0.95
C ARG A 57 -3.87 -3.86 -0.45
N LEU A 58 -3.10 -3.33 -1.40
CA LEU A 58 -3.46 -3.29 -2.82
C LEU A 58 -2.39 -4.03 -3.63
N LYS A 59 -2.79 -4.76 -4.66
CA LYS A 59 -1.87 -5.52 -5.50
C LYS A 59 -1.21 -4.60 -6.53
N ILE A 60 0.10 -4.72 -6.69
CA ILE A 60 0.87 -3.93 -7.66
C ILE A 60 0.58 -4.47 -9.06
N LYS A 61 0.10 -3.58 -9.93
CA LYS A 61 -0.16 -3.83 -11.34
C LYS A 61 1.05 -3.51 -12.21
N SER A 62 1.71 -2.38 -11.96
CA SER A 62 2.89 -1.97 -12.73
C SER A 62 3.82 -1.08 -11.91
N LEU A 63 5.09 -1.08 -12.32
CA LEU A 63 6.16 -0.26 -11.76
C LEU A 63 6.78 0.54 -12.89
N ILE A 64 6.69 1.86 -12.82
CA ILE A 64 7.28 2.78 -13.80
C ILE A 64 8.44 3.50 -13.12
N CYS A 65 9.65 3.06 -13.42
CA CYS A 65 10.88 3.63 -12.88
C CYS A 65 11.30 4.88 -13.67
N GLY A 66 12.04 5.79 -13.02
CA GLY A 66 12.66 6.94 -13.70
C GLY A 66 11.72 8.11 -14.01
N ALA A 67 10.51 8.14 -13.44
CA ALA A 67 9.64 9.30 -13.54
C ALA A 67 10.25 10.47 -12.74
N THR A 68 10.66 11.53 -13.42
CA THR A 68 11.23 12.72 -12.76
C THR A 68 10.14 13.48 -12.03
N ASN A 69 10.28 13.66 -10.72
CA ASN A 69 9.36 14.54 -9.99
C ASN A 69 9.64 16.00 -10.38
N PRO A 70 8.63 16.76 -10.85
CA PRO A 70 8.84 18.12 -11.36
C PRO A 70 9.33 19.10 -10.30
N ASP A 71 8.93 18.91 -9.04
CA ASP A 71 9.29 19.83 -7.95
C ASP A 71 10.72 19.65 -7.43
N SER A 72 11.30 18.45 -7.56
CA SER A 72 12.60 18.11 -6.97
C SER A 72 13.66 17.64 -7.96
N GLY A 73 13.28 17.38 -9.22
CA GLY A 73 14.17 16.83 -10.26
C GLY A 73 14.69 15.42 -9.98
N LYS A 74 14.27 14.79 -8.87
CA LYS A 74 14.75 13.46 -8.46
C LYS A 74 13.88 12.35 -9.09
N PRO A 75 14.50 11.22 -9.50
CA PRO A 75 13.76 10.09 -10.04
C PRO A 75 12.87 9.47 -8.95
N ARG A 76 11.64 9.18 -9.34
CA ARG A 76 10.67 8.41 -8.57
C ARG A 76 10.24 7.20 -9.36
N THR A 77 9.86 6.17 -8.62
CA THR A 77 9.11 5.05 -9.16
C THR A 77 7.63 5.28 -8.90
N LEU A 78 6.83 5.25 -9.97
CA LEU A 78 5.38 5.20 -9.88
C LEU A 78 4.97 3.75 -9.71
N ILE A 79 4.17 3.49 -8.68
CA ILE A 79 3.67 2.17 -8.32
C ILE A 79 2.17 2.20 -8.54
N LEU A 80 1.71 1.64 -9.65
CA LEU A 80 0.28 1.54 -9.94
C LEU A 80 -0.25 0.27 -9.29
N VAL A 81 -1.35 0.41 -8.56
CA VAL A 81 -2.02 -0.70 -7.89
C VAL A 81 -3.45 -0.85 -8.40
N THR A 82 -3.95 -2.09 -8.37
CA THR A 82 -5.36 -2.38 -8.63
C THR A 82 -6.20 -2.09 -7.39
N ALA A 83 -7.34 -1.45 -7.58
CA ALA A 83 -8.41 -1.28 -6.61
C ALA A 83 -9.72 -1.93 -7.12
N PRO A 84 -10.62 -2.41 -6.25
CA PRO A 84 -10.49 -2.40 -4.80
C PRO A 84 -9.38 -3.33 -4.31
N GLY A 85 -8.63 -2.86 -3.31
CA GLY A 85 -7.69 -3.69 -2.57
C GLY A 85 -8.39 -4.61 -1.58
N GLN A 86 -7.62 -5.33 -0.79
CA GLN A 86 -8.12 -6.08 0.35
C GLN A 86 -8.03 -5.23 1.61
N ARG A 87 -9.15 -5.08 2.30
CA ARG A 87 -9.25 -4.37 3.58
C ARG A 87 -9.21 -5.36 4.73
N LEU A 88 -8.53 -4.99 5.82
CA LEU A 88 -8.66 -5.71 7.08
C LEU A 88 -9.99 -5.34 7.74
N GLU A 89 -10.70 -6.33 8.24
CA GLU A 89 -11.89 -6.11 9.08
C GLU A 89 -11.50 -5.37 10.37
N ILE A 90 -10.40 -5.80 10.99
CA ILE A 90 -9.83 -5.18 12.19
C ILE A 90 -8.43 -4.65 11.84
N PRO A 91 -8.22 -3.32 11.81
CA PRO A 91 -6.90 -2.74 11.56
C PRO A 91 -5.87 -3.14 12.62
N ILE A 92 -4.62 -3.32 12.20
CA ILE A 92 -3.52 -3.74 13.10
C ILE A 92 -2.69 -2.51 13.50
N PRO A 93 -2.35 -2.30 14.78
CA PRO A 93 -1.46 -1.23 15.19
C PRO A 93 -0.12 -1.27 14.43
N ARG A 94 0.19 -0.20 13.70
CA ARG A 94 1.42 -0.07 12.92
C ARG A 94 1.78 1.40 12.74
N LYS A 95 2.84 1.83 13.43
CA LYS A 95 3.35 3.19 13.35
C LYS A 95 3.62 3.61 11.89
N GLY A 96 3.02 4.72 11.50
CA GLY A 96 3.23 5.38 10.23
C GLY A 96 4.66 5.88 10.07
N HIS A 97 5.02 6.16 8.82
CA HIS A 97 6.36 6.58 8.46
C HIS A 97 6.33 7.47 7.22
N ARG A 98 7.41 8.22 7.03
CA ARG A 98 7.65 9.00 5.81
C ARG A 98 8.32 8.11 4.76
N GLY A 99 7.84 8.21 3.53
CA GLY A 99 8.42 7.50 2.38
C GLY A 99 7.82 6.12 2.15
N THR A 100 8.68 5.14 1.89
CA THR A 100 8.32 3.75 1.54
C THR A 100 9.24 2.81 2.31
N ARG A 101 8.70 1.72 2.85
CA ARG A 101 9.49 0.68 3.56
C ARG A 101 9.11 -0.69 3.08
N TYR A 102 10.10 -1.57 2.87
CA TYR A 102 9.84 -2.98 2.58
C TYR A 102 9.12 -3.65 3.74
N TYR A 103 8.24 -4.60 3.39
CA TYR A 103 7.43 -5.33 4.34
C TYR A 103 7.21 -6.76 3.82
N ASP A 104 7.35 -7.72 4.72
CA ASP A 104 7.27 -9.15 4.40
C ASP A 104 5.87 -9.74 4.61
N GLY A 105 4.89 -8.92 4.95
CA GLY A 105 3.51 -9.37 5.15
C GLY A 105 3.27 -10.10 6.46
N ARG A 106 4.22 -10.09 7.41
CA ARG A 106 4.16 -10.87 8.66
C ARG A 106 2.87 -10.73 9.45
N ASP A 107 2.32 -9.53 9.57
CA ASP A 107 1.10 -9.29 10.34
C ASP A 107 -0.16 -9.58 9.53
N TRP A 108 -0.06 -9.55 8.19
CA TRP A 108 -1.16 -9.87 7.30
C TRP A 108 -1.50 -11.37 7.31
N SER A 109 -0.49 -12.22 7.27
CA SER A 109 -0.67 -13.69 7.18
C SER A 109 -1.40 -14.28 8.39
N LYS A 110 -1.45 -13.57 9.53
CA LYS A 110 -2.22 -13.98 10.72
C LYS A 110 -3.73 -13.98 10.50
N PHE A 111 -4.23 -13.26 9.48
CA PHE A 111 -5.65 -13.10 9.21
C PHE A 111 -6.13 -13.90 7.98
N GLU A 112 -5.22 -14.54 7.23
CA GLU A 112 -5.59 -15.38 6.07
C GLU A 112 -5.98 -16.82 6.45
N GLY A 113 -5.92 -17.19 7.74
CA GLY A 113 -5.99 -18.60 8.17
C GLY A 113 -6.87 -18.90 9.38
N THR A 114 -7.67 -17.96 9.89
CA THR A 114 -8.59 -18.24 10.99
C THR A 114 -10.01 -18.41 10.43
N PRO A 115 -10.48 -19.63 10.12
CA PRO A 115 -11.91 -19.84 10.02
C PRO A 115 -12.47 -19.53 11.40
N PHE A 116 -13.26 -18.45 11.50
CA PHE A 116 -14.09 -18.25 12.68
C PHE A 116 -15.07 -19.43 12.72
N LEU A 117 -14.81 -20.38 13.62
CA LEU A 117 -15.83 -21.31 14.08
C LEU A 117 -16.85 -20.47 14.84
N VAL A 118 -18.00 -20.25 14.22
CA VAL A 118 -19.25 -19.91 14.89
C VAL A 118 -20.05 -21.19 15.04
#